data_AF-A0A644T8W9-F1
#
_entry.id   AF-A0A644T8W9-F1
#
_cell.length_a   1.000
_cell.length_b   1.000
_cell.length_c   1.000
_cell.angle_alpha   90.00
_cell.angle_beta   90.00
_cell.angle_gamma   90.00
#
_symmetry.space_group_name_H-M   'P 1'
#
loop_
_entity.id
_entity.type
_entity.pdbx_description
1 polymer ?
#
loop_
_entity_poly.entity_id
_entity_poly.type
_entity_poly.pdbx_seq_one_letter_code
_entity_poly.pdbx_strand_id
1 'polypeptide(L)'
;MKLKEARNNHKVRLIVIIVLLLVVAFLYFRNVNWSNMTSWEGIKSELAANYKPDTTEKKILAGAGAVLTGAGVLEATQNDWDLSTGKKVLRDLQGNVVDPTSPEAKNAKYTDEYNCADFKTQPEAQAFFIKAGGPSNDTNRLDGDKDGTACESLPKK
;
A
#
# COMPACT_ATOMS: atom_id res chain seq x y z
N MET A 1 3.36 21.19 12.78
CA MET A 1 3.79 19.95 13.46
C MET A 1 2.80 18.79 13.27
N LYS A 2 1.49 18.98 13.51
CA LYS A 2 0.44 17.94 13.39
C LYS A 2 0.28 17.29 12.00
N LEU A 3 0.59 18.00 10.91
CA LEU A 3 0.51 17.46 9.54
C LEU A 3 1.61 16.42 9.23
N LYS A 4 2.78 16.51 9.89
CA LYS A 4 3.88 15.56 9.67
C LYS A 4 3.59 14.23 10.36
N GLU A 5 3.02 14.32 11.56
CA GLU A 5 2.54 13.20 12.37
C GLU A 5 1.36 12.47 11.72
N ALA A 6 0.40 13.22 11.14
CA ALA A 6 -0.71 12.67 10.37
C ALA A 6 -0.25 11.93 9.09
N ARG A 7 0.83 12.39 8.45
CA ARG A 7 1.36 11.78 7.21
C ARG A 7 2.07 10.45 7.45
N ASN A 8 2.71 10.29 8.62
CA ASN A 8 3.39 9.04 8.98
C ASN A 8 2.42 7.96 9.45
N ASN A 9 1.16 8.30 9.72
CA ASN A 9 0.17 7.32 10.11
C ASN A 9 -0.51 6.73 8.88
N HIS A 10 -0.16 5.49 8.55
CA HIS A 10 -0.76 4.70 7.47
C HIS A 10 -2.29 4.71 7.51
N LYS A 11 -2.92 4.56 8.69
CA LYS A 11 -4.39 4.58 8.81
C LYS A 11 -4.97 5.94 8.39
N VAL A 12 -4.31 7.03 8.77
CA VAL A 12 -4.75 8.39 8.40
C VAL A 12 -4.56 8.61 6.91
N ARG A 13 -3.42 8.18 6.33
CA ARG A 13 -3.16 8.28 4.89
C ARG A 13 -4.19 7.49 4.07
N LEU A 14 -4.53 6.28 4.51
CA LEU A 14 -5.56 5.45 3.89
C LEU A 14 -6.96 6.11 3.99
N ILE A 15 -7.33 6.64 5.16
CA ILE A 15 -8.60 7.37 5.34
C ILE A 15 -8.67 8.58 4.39
N VAL A 16 -7.58 9.35 4.27
CA VAL A 16 -7.52 10.51 3.37
C VAL A 16 -7.71 10.07 1.91
N ILE A 17 -7.04 9.00 1.46
CA ILE A 17 -7.21 8.48 0.09
C ILE A 17 -8.66 8.04 -0.15
N ILE A 18 -9.27 7.33 0.81
CA ILE A 18 -10.67 6.88 0.71
C ILE A 18 -11.62 8.07 0.62
N VAL A 19 -11.44 9.10 1.46
CA VAL A 19 -12.26 10.31 1.41
C VAL A 19 -12.11 11.03 0.06
N LEU A 20 -10.89 11.14 -0.47
CA LEU A 20 -10.66 11.73 -1.79
C LEU A 20 -11.31 10.92 -2.91
N LEU A 21 -11.26 9.59 -2.85
CA LEU A 21 -11.94 8.71 -3.80
C LEU A 21 -13.46 8.90 -3.77
N LEU A 22 -14.06 9.01 -2.58
CA LEU A 22 -15.50 9.26 -2.44
C LEU A 22 -15.90 10.63 -3.02
N VAL A 23 -15.08 11.66 -2.82
CA VAL A 23 -15.31 12.99 -3.42
C VAL A 23 -15.22 12.92 -4.94
N VAL A 24 -14.20 12.28 -5.50
CA VAL A 24 -14.05 12.13 -6.95
C VAL A 24 -15.20 11.33 -7.55
N ALA A 25 -15.61 10.24 -6.89
CA ALA A 25 -16.77 9.44 -7.30
C ALA A 25 -18.04 10.29 -7.27
N PHE A 26 -18.31 11.03 -6.18
CA PHE A 26 -19.45 11.92 -6.08
C PHE A 26 -19.46 12.96 -7.21
N LEU A 27 -18.34 13.63 -7.48
CA LEU A 27 -18.23 14.61 -8.56
C LEU A 27 -18.41 13.99 -9.95
N TYR A 28 -17.95 12.75 -10.13
CA TYR A 28 -18.11 12.02 -11.40
C TYR A 28 -19.57 11.63 -11.65
N PHE A 29 -20.29 11.21 -10.60
CA PHE A 29 -21.67 10.73 -10.68
C PHE A 29 -22.74 11.79 -10.36
N ARG A 30 -22.38 13.02 -9.96
CA ARG A 30 -23.35 14.06 -9.53
C ARG A 30 -24.46 14.38 -10.56
N ASN A 31 -24.17 14.19 -11.85
CA ASN A 31 -25.11 14.45 -12.94
C ASN A 31 -25.83 13.18 -13.43
N VAL A 32 -25.62 12.03 -12.80
CA VAL A 32 -26.28 10.77 -13.17
C VAL A 32 -27.69 10.73 -12.58
N ASN A 33 -28.64 10.29 -13.39
CA ASN A 33 -30.03 10.19 -12.99
C ASN A 33 -30.29 8.88 -12.23
N TRP A 34 -30.29 8.96 -10.89
CA TRP A 34 -30.43 7.79 -10.01
C TRP A 34 -31.74 7.00 -10.19
N SER A 35 -32.79 7.60 -10.77
CA SER A 35 -34.05 6.90 -11.04
C SER A 35 -33.90 5.75 -12.04
N ASN A 36 -32.92 5.83 -12.94
CA ASN A 36 -32.65 4.83 -13.98
C ASN A 36 -31.85 3.62 -13.45
N MET A 37 -31.22 3.71 -12.27
CA MET A 37 -30.43 2.61 -11.67
C MET A 37 -31.29 1.54 -10.96
N THR A 38 -32.62 1.65 -11.01
CA THR A 38 -33.54 0.70 -10.37
C THR A 38 -33.81 -0.55 -11.20
N SER A 39 -33.42 -0.57 -12.47
CA SER A 39 -33.56 -1.71 -13.37
C SER A 39 -32.24 -2.07 -14.04
N TRP A 40 -32.03 -3.37 -14.30
CA TRP A 40 -30.82 -3.87 -14.96
C TRP A 40 -30.60 -3.25 -16.35
N GLU A 41 -31.68 -3.00 -17.09
CA GLU A 41 -31.63 -2.33 -18.40
C GLU A 41 -31.29 -0.84 -18.29
N GLY A 42 -31.81 -0.14 -17.28
CA GLY A 42 -31.46 1.24 -17.00
C GLY A 42 -30.01 1.41 -16.52
N ILE A 43 -29.46 0.44 -15.77
CA ILE A 43 -28.04 0.42 -15.42
C ILE A 43 -27.18 0.26 -16.67
N LYS A 44 -27.48 -0.71 -17.55
CA LYS A 44 -26.70 -0.92 -18.78
C LYS A 44 -26.69 0.30 -19.69
N SER A 45 -27.83 0.98 -19.85
CA SER A 45 -27.94 2.14 -20.74
C SER A 45 -27.15 3.35 -20.21
N GLU A 46 -27.25 3.64 -18.91
CA GLU A 46 -26.47 4.68 -18.25
C GLU A 46 -24.96 4.37 -18.24
N LEU A 47 -24.60 3.10 -18.00
CA LEU A 47 -23.21 2.65 -18.03
C LEU A 47 -22.64 2.78 -19.45
N ALA A 48 -23.38 2.37 -20.48
CA ALA A 48 -22.94 2.52 -21.87
C ALA A 48 -22.83 3.99 -22.30
N ALA A 49 -23.75 4.85 -21.86
CA ALA A 49 -23.70 6.28 -22.13
C ALA A 49 -22.56 7.01 -21.41
N ASN A 50 -22.18 6.56 -20.20
CA ASN A 50 -21.10 7.14 -19.41
C ASN A 50 -19.77 6.37 -19.49
N TYR A 51 -19.71 5.23 -20.18
CA TYR A 51 -18.51 4.38 -20.30
C TYR A 51 -17.33 5.14 -20.91
N LYS A 52 -17.61 6.09 -21.81
CA LYS A 52 -16.60 6.93 -22.43
C LYS A 52 -16.77 8.37 -21.91
N PRO A 53 -15.83 8.90 -21.11
CA PRO A 53 -15.88 10.29 -20.68
C PRO A 53 -15.65 11.17 -21.92
N ASP A 54 -16.71 11.81 -22.37
CA ASP A 54 -16.73 12.70 -23.53
C ASP A 54 -16.20 14.10 -23.16
N THR A 55 -16.62 14.60 -22.00
CA THR A 55 -16.25 15.90 -21.44
C THR A 55 -14.86 15.91 -20.81
N THR A 56 -14.17 17.06 -20.92
CA THR A 56 -12.85 17.28 -20.31
C THR A 56 -12.88 17.10 -18.79
N GLU A 57 -13.95 17.54 -18.12
CA GLU A 57 -14.13 17.36 -16.67
C GLU A 57 -14.16 15.87 -16.28
N LYS A 58 -14.98 15.05 -16.96
CA LYS A 58 -15.06 13.61 -16.69
C LYS A 58 -13.74 12.89 -16.99
N LYS A 59 -12.97 13.33 -17.99
CA LYS A 59 -11.64 12.78 -18.28
C LYS A 59 -10.66 13.05 -17.14
N ILE A 60 -10.66 14.28 -16.61
CA ILE A 60 -9.83 14.66 -15.46
C ILE A 60 -10.24 13.86 -14.23
N LEU A 61 -11.53 13.76 -13.94
CA LEU A 61 -12.03 13.00 -12.79
C LEU A 61 -11.74 11.50 -12.92
N ALA A 62 -11.87 10.92 -14.12
CA ALA A 62 -11.50 9.53 -14.37
C ALA A 62 -9.99 9.30 -14.17
N GLY A 63 -9.15 10.21 -14.66
CA GLY A 63 -7.70 10.15 -14.43
C GLY A 63 -7.34 10.27 -12.95
N ALA A 64 -7.92 11.24 -12.25
CA ALA A 64 -7.71 11.42 -10.81
C ALA A 64 -8.19 10.20 -10.01
N GLY A 65 -9.35 9.64 -10.37
CA GLY A 65 -9.88 8.41 -9.77
C GLY A 65 -8.94 7.22 -9.98
N ALA A 66 -8.39 7.05 -11.19
CA ALA A 66 -7.43 5.98 -11.49
C ALA A 66 -6.14 6.11 -10.66
N VAL A 67 -5.59 7.33 -10.55
CA VAL A 67 -4.39 7.61 -9.73
C VAL A 67 -4.66 7.33 -8.25
N LEU A 68 -5.77 7.85 -7.71
CA LEU A 68 -6.12 7.64 -6.31
C LEU A 68 -6.41 6.17 -5.99
N THR A 69 -7.03 5.43 -6.93
CA THR A 69 -7.29 3.99 -6.76
C THR A 69 -5.99 3.22 -6.74
N GLY A 70 -5.06 3.49 -7.67
CA GLY A 70 -3.73 2.89 -7.67
C GLY A 70 -2.96 3.19 -6.39
N ALA A 71 -2.96 4.45 -5.94
CA ALA A 71 -2.33 4.86 -4.69
C ALA A 71 -2.98 4.17 -3.47
N GLY A 72 -4.31 4.05 -3.44
CA GLY A 72 -5.04 3.39 -2.36
C GLY A 72 -4.75 1.89 -2.27
N VAL A 73 -4.63 1.20 -3.41
CA VAL A 73 -4.23 -0.22 -3.45
C VAL A 73 -2.80 -0.39 -2.93
N LEU A 74 -1.87 0.43 -3.42
CA LEU A 74 -0.47 0.37 -2.99
C LEU A 74 -0.35 0.63 -1.48
N GLU A 75 -1.08 1.65 -1.00
CA GLU A 75 -1.17 1.99 0.41
C GLU A 75 -1.73 0.83 1.24
N ALA A 76 -2.84 0.22 0.82
CA ALA A 76 -3.50 -0.85 1.58
C ALA A 76 -2.65 -2.12 1.72
N THR A 77 -1.83 -2.43 0.71
CA THR A 77 -1.04 -3.68 0.70
C THR A 77 0.24 -3.61 1.53
N GLN A 78 0.70 -2.42 1.95
CA GLN A 78 1.96 -2.21 2.71
C GLN A 78 3.18 -2.97 2.17
N ASN A 79 3.17 -3.29 0.88
CA ASN A 79 4.23 -4.05 0.26
C ASN A 79 5.44 -3.15 0.02
N ASP A 80 6.63 -3.67 0.29
CA ASP A 80 7.89 -3.04 -0.09
C ASP A 80 8.10 -3.26 -1.60
N TRP A 81 7.92 -2.20 -2.40
CA TRP A 81 8.13 -2.20 -3.85
C TRP A 81 9.34 -1.34 -4.19
N ASP A 82 10.24 -1.87 -5.01
CA ASP A 82 11.33 -1.07 -5.56
C ASP A 82 10.81 -0.26 -6.75
N LEU A 83 10.87 1.08 -6.62
CA LEU A 83 10.38 2.01 -7.64
C LEU A 83 11.21 1.95 -8.93
N SER A 84 12.49 1.55 -8.86
CA SER A 84 13.36 1.47 -10.02
C SER A 84 13.05 0.26 -10.91
N THR A 85 12.67 -0.86 -10.29
CA THR A 85 12.39 -2.12 -10.99
C THR A 85 10.90 -2.43 -11.12
N GLY A 86 10.04 -1.76 -10.33
CA GLY A 86 8.61 -2.03 -10.24
C GLY A 86 8.29 -3.41 -9.67
N LYS A 87 9.24 -4.07 -8.99
CA LYS A 87 9.09 -5.42 -8.42
C LYS A 87 9.05 -5.36 -6.90
N LYS A 88 8.42 -6.37 -6.29
CA LYS A 88 8.41 -6.56 -4.85
C LYS A 88 9.84 -6.82 -4.36
N VAL A 89 10.24 -6.16 -3.28
CA VAL A 89 11.61 -6.22 -2.77
C VAL A 89 11.88 -7.58 -2.13
N LEU A 90 12.92 -8.24 -2.62
CA LEU A 90 13.49 -9.47 -2.04
C LEU A 90 14.64 -9.06 -1.11
N ARG A 91 14.69 -9.62 0.11
CA ARG A 91 15.76 -9.32 1.07
C ARG A 91 16.41 -10.58 1.60
N ASP A 92 17.69 -10.48 1.97
CA ASP A 92 18.37 -11.50 2.76
C ASP A 92 18.06 -11.34 4.27
N LEU A 93 18.50 -12.30 5.10
CA LEU A 93 18.35 -12.24 6.56
C LEU A 93 19.04 -11.02 7.20
N GLN A 94 20.00 -10.41 6.52
CA GLN A 94 20.68 -9.20 6.97
C GLN A 94 19.92 -7.93 6.56
N GLY A 95 18.79 -8.05 5.87
CA GLY A 95 17.94 -6.95 5.42
C GLY A 95 18.43 -6.25 4.15
N ASN A 96 19.46 -6.76 3.47
CA ASN A 96 19.92 -6.19 2.21
C ASN A 96 18.98 -6.60 1.08
N VAL A 97 18.78 -5.70 0.10
CA VAL A 97 18.00 -6.01 -1.10
C VAL A 97 18.82 -6.93 -2.01
N VAL A 98 18.21 -8.02 -2.44
CA VAL A 98 18.84 -9.05 -3.27
C VAL A 98 18.17 -9.09 -4.64
N ASP A 99 18.98 -9.22 -5.69
CA ASP A 99 18.47 -9.43 -7.04
C ASP A 99 17.93 -10.88 -7.15
N PRO A 100 16.66 -11.10 -7.55
CA PRO A 100 16.10 -12.44 -7.66
C PRO A 100 16.81 -13.35 -8.67
N THR A 101 17.65 -12.79 -9.55
CA THR A 101 18.46 -13.55 -10.52
C THR A 101 19.84 -13.93 -9.98
N SER A 102 20.23 -13.43 -8.81
CA SER A 102 21.55 -13.66 -8.23
C SER A 102 21.61 -14.94 -7.37
N PRO A 103 22.78 -15.57 -7.20
CA PRO A 103 22.93 -16.76 -6.36
C PRO A 103 22.56 -16.54 -4.89
N GLU A 104 22.66 -15.30 -4.40
CA GLU A 104 22.32 -14.91 -3.04
C GLU A 104 20.81 -15.00 -2.75
N ALA A 105 19.97 -15.04 -3.79
CA ALA A 105 18.52 -15.17 -3.67
C ALA A 105 18.07 -16.52 -3.08
N LYS A 106 18.96 -17.52 -2.99
CA LYS A 106 18.64 -18.88 -2.54
C LYS A 106 17.93 -18.95 -1.18
N ASN A 107 18.25 -18.04 -0.26
CA ASN A 107 17.65 -17.96 1.07
C ASN A 107 16.92 -16.62 1.31
N ALA A 108 16.76 -15.80 0.27
CA ALA A 108 16.07 -14.54 0.37
C ALA A 108 14.54 -14.77 0.34
N LYS A 109 13.81 -13.88 1.00
CA LYS A 109 12.34 -13.87 1.00
C LYS A 109 11.84 -12.47 0.68
N TYR A 110 10.57 -12.33 0.34
CA TYR A 110 9.97 -11.00 0.27
C TYR A 110 9.90 -10.39 1.66
N THR A 111 10.00 -9.05 1.75
CA THR A 111 10.04 -8.34 3.04
C THR A 111 8.90 -8.74 3.98
N ASP A 112 7.67 -8.94 3.48
CA ASP A 112 6.48 -9.33 4.25
C ASP A 112 6.40 -10.81 4.67
N GLU A 113 7.33 -11.64 4.21
CA GLU A 113 7.38 -13.07 4.57
C GLU A 113 8.29 -13.36 5.77
N TYR A 114 9.10 -12.37 6.18
CA TYR A 114 9.93 -12.45 7.37
C TYR A 114 9.11 -12.28 8.65
N ASN A 115 9.42 -13.09 9.65
CA ASN A 115 8.84 -13.01 10.99
C ASN A 115 9.89 -13.28 12.06
N CYS A 116 9.55 -13.12 13.35
CA CYS A 116 10.51 -13.29 14.43
C CYS A 116 11.14 -14.69 14.52
N ALA A 117 10.52 -15.74 13.97
CA ALA A 117 11.11 -17.09 13.96
C ALA A 117 12.24 -17.26 12.92
N ASP A 118 12.40 -16.30 12.00
CA ASP A 118 13.50 -16.30 11.03
C ASP A 118 14.83 -15.85 11.64
N PHE A 119 14.80 -15.20 12.80
CA PHE A 119 15.97 -14.63 13.46
C PHE A 119 16.33 -15.42 14.72
N LYS A 120 17.64 -15.55 14.99
CA LYS A 120 18.11 -16.27 16.19
C LYS A 120 18.15 -15.34 17.39
N THR A 121 18.46 -14.07 17.17
CA THR A 121 18.62 -13.08 18.23
C THR A 121 17.86 -11.80 17.93
N GLN A 122 17.48 -11.09 18.99
CA GLN A 122 16.82 -9.80 18.90
C GLN A 122 17.66 -8.76 18.12
N PRO A 123 18.99 -8.65 18.31
CA PRO A 123 19.82 -7.72 17.53
C PRO A 123 19.83 -8.02 16.02
N GLU A 124 19.79 -9.30 15.61
CA GLU A 124 19.67 -9.67 14.19
C GLU A 124 18.33 -9.20 13.61
N ALA A 125 17.23 -9.48 14.32
CA ALA A 125 15.89 -9.05 13.92
C ALA A 125 15.80 -7.50 13.84
N GLN A 126 16.39 -6.80 14.81
CA GLN A 126 16.43 -5.33 14.83
C GLN A 126 17.18 -4.76 13.63
N ALA A 127 18.32 -5.35 13.27
CA ALA A 127 19.11 -4.91 12.12
C ALA A 127 18.34 -5.08 10.81
N PHE A 128 17.65 -6.22 10.65
CA PHE A 128 16.75 -6.44 9.52
C PHE A 128 15.61 -5.41 9.50
N PHE A 129 14.93 -5.23 10.63
CA PHE A 129 13.78 -4.32 10.78
C PHE A 129 14.12 -2.90 10.34
N ILE A 130 15.25 -2.35 10.77
CA ILE A 130 15.68 -1.00 10.38
C ILE A 130 15.92 -0.91 8.88
N LYS A 131 16.59 -1.91 8.27
CA LYS A 131 16.86 -1.91 6.83
C LYS A 131 15.60 -2.13 5.98
N ALA A 132 14.61 -2.85 6.52
CA ALA A 132 13.31 -3.08 5.91
C ALA A 132 12.37 -1.85 6.00
N GLY A 133 12.78 -0.77 6.67
CA GLY A 133 12.04 0.48 6.76
C GLY A 133 11.39 0.76 8.13
N GLY A 134 11.59 -0.12 9.11
CA GLY A 134 11.17 0.09 10.49
C GLY A 134 11.89 1.29 11.13
N PRO A 135 11.25 2.01 12.08
CA PRO A 135 9.89 1.80 12.60
C PRO A 135 8.80 2.48 11.76
N SER A 136 9.17 3.18 10.69
CA SER A 136 8.19 3.92 9.86
C SER A 136 7.30 2.97 9.04
N ASN A 137 7.87 1.85 8.57
CA ASN A 137 7.16 0.82 7.84
C ASN A 137 7.53 -0.57 8.39
N ASP A 138 6.58 -1.24 9.03
CA ASP A 138 6.73 -2.57 9.62
C ASP A 138 5.90 -3.60 8.85
N THR A 139 6.25 -3.78 7.57
CA THR A 139 5.58 -4.70 6.63
C THR A 139 5.63 -6.16 7.11
N ASN A 140 6.74 -6.53 7.74
CA ASN A 140 7.06 -7.83 8.34
C ASN A 140 6.49 -8.02 9.76
N ARG A 141 5.91 -6.97 10.36
CA ARG A 141 5.27 -7.02 11.68
C ARG A 141 6.22 -7.52 12.78
N LEU A 142 7.51 -7.19 12.70
CA LEU A 142 8.49 -7.58 13.71
C LEU A 142 8.35 -6.76 14.98
N ASP A 143 7.79 -5.55 14.89
CA ASP A 143 7.53 -4.63 16.00
C ASP A 143 6.01 -4.49 16.20
N GLY A 144 5.43 -5.53 16.81
CA GLY A 144 3.98 -5.69 16.88
C GLY A 144 3.25 -4.62 17.70
N ASP A 145 3.91 -4.08 18.72
CA ASP A 145 3.41 -3.02 19.61
C ASP A 145 3.87 -1.62 19.22
N LYS A 146 4.80 -1.52 18.26
CA LYS A 146 5.21 -0.29 17.56
C LYS A 146 6.00 0.66 18.44
N ASP A 147 6.83 0.11 19.31
CA ASP A 147 7.69 0.88 20.21
C ASP A 147 9.06 1.20 19.59
N GLY A 148 9.37 0.61 18.42
CA GLY A 148 10.63 0.72 17.70
C GLY A 148 11.57 -0.48 17.89
N THR A 149 11.18 -1.45 18.71
CA THR A 149 11.98 -2.61 19.07
C THR A 149 11.40 -3.87 18.45
N ALA A 150 12.11 -4.42 17.47
CA ALA A 150 11.69 -5.64 16.81
C ALA A 150 11.94 -6.88 17.68
N CYS A 151 10.97 -7.80 17.68
CA CYS A 151 11.08 -9.17 18.21
C CYS A 151 11.68 -9.26 19.62
N GLU A 152 11.17 -8.48 20.56
CA GLU A 152 11.66 -8.40 21.94
C GLU A 152 11.68 -9.74 22.70
N SER A 153 10.89 -10.72 22.25
CA SER A 153 10.86 -12.07 22.81
C SER A 153 12.09 -12.92 22.48
N LEU A 154 12.92 -12.51 21.51
CA LEU A 154 14.12 -13.24 21.12
C LEU A 154 15.28 -13.02 22.10
N PRO A 155 16.24 -13.96 22.18
CA PRO A 155 17.46 -13.80 22.96
C PRO A 155 18.25 -12.55 22.56
N LYS A 156 18.79 -11.81 23.53
CA LYS A 156 19.57 -10.58 23.28
C LYS A 156 21.06 -10.84 23.00
N LYS A 157 21.49 -12.12 22.96
CA LYS A 157 22.89 -12.56 22.83
C LYS A 157 22.97 -13.93 22.17
#